data_AF-A0A6L3SPV2-F1
#
_entry.id   AF-A0A6L3SPV2-F1
#
_cell.length_a   1.000
_cell.length_b   1.000
_cell.length_c   1.000
_cell.angle_alpha   90.00
_cell.angle_beta   90.00
_cell.angle_gamma   90.00
#
_symmetry.space_group_name_H-M   'P 1'
#
loop_
_entity.id
_entity.type
_entity.pdbx_description
1 polymer ?
#
loop_
_entity_poly.entity_id
_entity_poly.type
_entity_poly.pdbx_seq_one_letter_code
_entity_poly.pdbx_strand_id
1 'polypeptide(L)'
;MAKADDPKKLERDAAEVTAKIVAAYEKLAGKLREKSHRAEDRLKSAKSENKRAMYRRRFELYGDAAQDLDERLRAVRGRLDRDNE
;
A
#
# COMPACT_ATOMS: atom_id res chain seq x y z
N MET A 1 2.91 -22.46 35.26
CA MET A 1 3.22 -23.08 33.96
C MET A 1 2.46 -22.33 32.89
N ALA A 2 3.15 -21.58 32.02
CA ALA A 2 2.50 -20.94 30.88
C ALA A 2 1.90 -22.05 30.02
N LYS A 3 0.59 -22.00 29.76
CA LYS A 3 -0.02 -22.89 28.77
C LYS A 3 0.70 -22.60 27.46
N ALA A 4 1.35 -23.61 26.88
CA ALA A 4 1.90 -23.51 25.54
C ALA A 4 0.75 -23.03 24.65
N ASP A 5 0.93 -21.90 23.98
CA ASP A 5 -0.05 -21.40 23.04
C ASP A 5 -0.30 -22.49 21.99
N ASP A 6 -1.57 -22.83 21.78
CA ASP A 6 -1.97 -23.81 20.77
C ASP A 6 -1.43 -23.34 19.41
N PRO A 7 -0.56 -24.11 18.73
CA PRO A 7 0.04 -23.70 17.47
C PRO A 7 -1.01 -23.32 16.42
N LYS A 8 -2.19 -23.96 16.43
CA LYS A 8 -3.30 -23.61 15.53
C LYS A 8 -3.92 -22.25 15.83
N LYS A 9 -3.93 -21.86 17.11
CA LYS A 9 -4.37 -20.53 17.53
C LYS A 9 -3.37 -19.47 17.06
N LEU A 10 -2.07 -19.74 17.21
CA LEU A 10 -1.02 -18.83 16.75
C LEU A 10 -1.08 -18.62 15.23
N GLU A 11 -1.28 -19.68 14.44
CA GLU A 11 -1.45 -19.60 12.99
C GLU A 11 -2.65 -18.73 12.61
N ARG A 12 -3.80 -18.94 13.26
CA ARG A 12 -5.01 -18.15 13.02
C ARG A 12 -4.81 -16.67 13.38
N ASP A 13 -4.22 -16.39 14.53
CA ASP A 13 -3.95 -15.02 14.99
C ASP A 13 -2.98 -14.33 14.01
N ALA A 14 -1.95 -15.03 13.53
CA ALA A 14 -1.02 -14.53 12.53
C ALA A 14 -1.69 -14.24 11.18
N ALA A 15 -2.57 -15.13 10.71
CA ALA A 15 -3.34 -14.93 9.48
C ALA A 15 -4.27 -13.71 9.59
N GLU A 16 -4.96 -13.55 10.73
CA GLU A 16 -5.84 -12.40 10.96
C GLU A 16 -5.05 -11.08 10.98
N VAL A 17 -3.91 -11.04 11.67
CA VAL A 17 -3.04 -9.86 11.70
C VAL A 17 -2.52 -9.54 10.30
N THR A 18 -2.09 -10.56 9.56
CA THR A 18 -1.60 -10.38 8.18
C THR A 18 -2.69 -9.82 7.27
N ALA A 19 -3.92 -10.32 7.36
CA ALA A 19 -5.06 -9.80 6.62
C ALA A 19 -5.33 -8.31 6.92
N LYS A 20 -5.23 -7.91 8.21
CA LYS A 20 -5.37 -6.50 8.61
C LYS A 20 -4.26 -5.62 8.03
N ILE A 21 -3.02 -6.12 8.01
CA ILE A 21 -1.88 -5.40 7.41
C ILE A 21 -2.09 -5.20 5.91
N VAL A 22 -2.49 -6.26 5.19
CA VAL A 22 -2.80 -6.21 3.76
C VAL A 22 -3.88 -5.17 3.49
N ALA A 23 -5.01 -5.22 4.20
CA ALA A 23 -6.10 -4.27 4.01
C ALA A 23 -5.68 -2.80 4.29
N ALA A 24 -4.83 -2.57 5.29
CA ALA A 24 -4.30 -1.24 5.59
C ALA A 24 -3.40 -0.72 4.46
N TYR A 25 -2.55 -1.57 3.91
CA TYR A 25 -1.64 -1.21 2.82
C TYR A 25 -2.43 -0.92 1.53
N GLU A 26 -3.42 -1.73 1.20
CA GLU A 26 -4.29 -1.50 0.04
C GLU A 26 -5.01 -0.16 0.13
N LYS A 27 -5.58 0.13 1.32
CA LYS A 27 -6.25 1.41 1.57
C LYS A 27 -5.30 2.59 1.42
N LEU A 28 -4.05 2.45 1.89
CA LEU A 28 -3.06 3.52 1.79
C LEU A 28 -2.58 3.71 0.34
N ALA A 29 -2.28 2.62 -0.37
CA ALA A 29 -1.90 2.64 -1.78
C ALA A 29 -3.01 3.28 -2.63
N GLY A 30 -4.27 2.91 -2.40
CA GLY A 30 -5.43 3.52 -3.06
C GLY A 30 -5.48 5.04 -2.87
N LYS A 31 -5.35 5.52 -1.63
CA LYS A 31 -5.32 6.97 -1.33
C LYS A 31 -4.17 7.70 -2.00
N LEU A 32 -3.00 7.07 -2.10
CA LEU A 32 -1.84 7.66 -2.75
C LEU A 32 -2.05 7.73 -4.27
N ARG A 33 -2.59 6.69 -4.90
CA ARG A 33 -3.00 6.73 -6.32
C ARG A 33 -3.99 7.84 -6.59
N GLU A 34 -5.04 7.99 -5.77
CA GLU A 34 -6.00 9.09 -5.91
C GLU A 34 -5.35 10.48 -5.76
N LYS A 35 -4.37 10.63 -4.87
CA LYS A 35 -3.62 11.90 -4.73
C LYS A 35 -2.70 12.14 -5.91
N SER A 36 -2.08 11.09 -6.44
CA SER A 36 -1.25 11.14 -7.65
C SER A 36 -2.10 11.60 -8.84
N HIS A 37 -3.22 10.94 -9.13
CA HIS A 37 -4.13 11.34 -10.21
C HIS A 37 -4.62 12.78 -10.07
N ARG A 38 -5.02 13.20 -8.86
CA ARG A 38 -5.40 14.60 -8.61
C ARG A 38 -4.25 15.59 -8.86
N ALA A 39 -3.01 15.21 -8.58
CA ALA A 39 -1.85 16.04 -8.88
C ALA A 39 -1.59 16.09 -10.40
N GLU A 40 -1.81 15.00 -11.12
CA GLU A 40 -1.75 14.95 -12.57
C GLU A 40 -2.79 15.86 -13.24
N ASP A 41 -4.04 15.84 -12.77
CA ASP A 41 -5.11 16.71 -13.27
C ASP A 41 -4.80 18.20 -13.02
N ARG A 42 -4.22 18.50 -11.85
CA ARG A 42 -3.76 19.84 -11.51
C ARG A 42 -2.56 20.28 -12.33
N LEU A 43 -1.68 19.35 -12.71
CA LEU A 43 -0.57 19.62 -13.62
C LEU A 43 -1.08 20.04 -15.00
N LYS A 44 -2.09 19.33 -15.54
CA LYS A 44 -2.71 19.61 -16.84
C LYS A 44 -3.40 20.98 -16.89
N SER A 45 -3.95 21.44 -15.77
CA SER A 45 -4.67 22.73 -15.67
C SER A 45 -3.80 23.91 -15.18
N ALA A 46 -2.56 23.67 -14.75
CA ALA A 46 -1.69 24.71 -14.21
C ALA A 46 -1.07 25.58 -15.33
N LYS A 47 -1.34 26.89 -15.28
CA LYS A 47 -0.81 27.87 -16.24
C LYS A 47 0.61 28.36 -15.95
N SER A 48 1.06 28.29 -14.69
CA SER A 48 2.38 28.79 -14.28
C SER A 48 3.38 27.66 -14.12
N GLU A 49 4.61 27.85 -14.60
CA GLU A 49 5.68 26.86 -14.55
C GLU A 49 5.97 26.39 -13.12
N ASN A 50 6.01 27.29 -12.14
CA ASN A 50 6.23 26.92 -10.73
C ASN A 50 5.16 25.97 -10.18
N LYS A 51 3.88 26.21 -10.52
CA LYS A 51 2.78 25.30 -10.12
C LYS A 51 2.87 23.96 -10.87
N ARG A 52 3.26 23.97 -12.15
CA ARG A 52 3.49 22.73 -12.92
C ARG A 52 4.59 21.90 -12.28
N ALA A 53 5.73 22.49 -11.94
CA ALA A 53 6.82 21.82 -11.25
C ALA A 53 6.37 21.22 -9.90
N MET A 54 5.62 21.98 -9.10
CA MET A 54 5.07 21.49 -7.83
C MET A 54 4.13 20.30 -8.01
N TYR A 55 3.18 20.38 -8.95
CA TYR A 55 2.22 19.29 -9.19
C TYR A 55 2.88 18.06 -9.79
N ARG A 56 3.88 18.23 -10.67
CA ARG A 56 4.69 17.13 -11.19
C ARG A 56 5.39 16.39 -10.05
N ARG A 57 6.08 17.12 -9.16
CA ARG A 57 6.76 16.50 -8.01
C ARG A 57 5.81 15.76 -7.08
N ARG A 58 4.59 16.27 -6.90
CA ARG A 58 3.55 15.60 -6.09
C ARG A 58 3.01 14.35 -6.78
N PHE A 59 2.80 14.41 -8.09
CA PHE A 59 2.37 13.27 -8.89
C PHE A 59 3.36 12.11 -8.75
N GLU A 60 4.65 12.39 -8.96
CA GLU A 60 5.76 11.44 -8.78
C GLU A 60 5.78 10.89 -7.35
N LEU A 61 5.86 11.76 -6.33
CA LEU A 61 5.96 11.32 -4.94
C LEU A 61 4.81 10.42 -4.49
N TYR A 62 3.58 10.75 -4.88
CA TYR A 62 2.42 9.92 -4.53
C TYR A 62 2.34 8.65 -5.38
N GLY A 63 2.79 8.70 -6.64
CA GLY A 63 2.85 7.53 -7.52
C GLY A 63 3.86 6.50 -7.02
N ASP A 64 5.09 6.94 -6.77
CA ASP A 64 6.18 6.10 -6.27
C ASP A 64 5.81 5.45 -4.93
N ALA A 65 5.28 6.25 -3.99
CA ALA A 65 4.86 5.71 -2.70
C ALA A 65 3.68 4.71 -2.80
N ALA A 66 2.78 4.87 -3.78
CA ALA A 66 1.74 3.89 -4.03
C ALA A 66 2.32 2.59 -4.61
N GLN A 67 3.27 2.72 -5.55
CA GLN A 67 3.95 1.59 -6.15
C GLN A 67 4.73 0.77 -5.12
N ASP A 68 5.48 1.43 -4.23
CA ASP A 68 6.20 0.76 -3.13
C ASP A 68 5.26 -0.09 -2.25
N LEU A 69 4.05 0.40 -1.98
CA LEU A 69 3.06 -0.33 -1.20
C LEU A 69 2.47 -1.50 -2.00
N ASP A 70 2.17 -1.30 -3.29
CA ASP A 70 1.69 -2.36 -4.17
C ASP A 70 2.72 -3.49 -4.31
N GLU A 71 4.02 -3.18 -4.38
CA GLU A 71 5.10 -4.16 -4.42
C GLU A 71 5.18 -4.96 -3.12
N ARG A 72 5.08 -4.30 -1.96
CA ARG A 72 5.01 -4.97 -0.66
C ARG A 72 3.78 -5.87 -0.56
N LEU A 73 2.63 -5.44 -1.06
CA LEU A 73 1.41 -6.24 -1.10
C LEU A 73 1.57 -7.50 -1.94
N ARG A 74 2.18 -7.38 -3.12
CA ARG A 74 2.50 -8.55 -3.98
C ARG A 74 3.43 -9.52 -3.27
N ALA A 75 4.45 -9.02 -2.57
CA ALA A 75 5.38 -9.87 -1.82
C ALA A 75 4.70 -10.62 -0.66
N VAL A 76 3.79 -9.96 0.07
CA VAL A 76 3.03 -10.59 1.17
C VAL A 76 2.04 -11.61 0.62
N ARG A 77 1.28 -11.27 -0.42
CA ARG A 77 0.34 -12.20 -1.07
C ARG A 77 1.03 -13.43 -1.64
N GLY A 78 2.13 -13.25 -2.36
CA GLY A 78 2.91 -14.37 -2.88
C GLY A 78 3.61 -15.22 -1.81
N ARG A 79 3.69 -14.76 -0.55
CA ARG A 79 4.06 -15.63 0.58
C ARG A 79 2.85 -16.43 1.06
N LEU A 80 1.73 -15.76 1.28
CA LEU A 80 0.48 -16.40 1.69
C LEU A 80 0.03 -17.49 0.71
N ASP A 81 0.15 -17.25 -0.60
CA ASP A 81 -0.24 -18.24 -1.62
C ASP A 81 0.63 -19.51 -1.54
N ARG A 82 1.93 -19.36 -1.23
CA ARG A 82 2.86 -20.49 -1.07
C ARG A 82 2.67 -21.26 0.23
N ASP A 83 2.20 -20.60 1.28
CA ASP A 83 1.91 -21.24 2.57
C ASP A 83 0.58 -22.02 2.53
N ASN A 84 -0.24 -21.84 1.48
CA ASN A 84 -1.52 -22.51 1.27
C ASN A 84 -1.49 -23.67 0.24
N GLU A 85 -0.35 -23.93 -0.40
CA GLU A 85 -0.11 -25.10 -1.29
C GLU A 85 0.44 -26.31 -0.51
#